data_AF-A0A7Y5IUD8-F1
#
_entry.id   AF-A0A7Y5IUD8-F1
#
_cell.length_a   1.000
_cell.length_b   1.000
_cell.length_c   1.000
_cell.angle_alpha   90.00
_cell.angle_beta   90.00
_cell.angle_gamma   90.00
#
_symmetry.space_group_name_H-M   'P 1'
#
loop_
_entity.id
_entity.type
_entity.pdbx_description
1 polymer ?
#
loop_
_entity_poly.entity_id
_entity_poly.type
_entity_poly.pdbx_seq_one_letter_code
_entity_poly.pdbx_strand_id
1 'polypeptide(L)'
;MSEFSMVHEKYVVTGTLQGDRTVILDESIPLAPMRVRLTVEALRAVKKRKSLDEFMAWLRARQEARGHVPMSDAEIDAYIQAERDSWDE
;
A
#
# COMPACT_ATOMS: atom_id res chain seq x y z
N MET A 1 -25.39 12.60 43.31
CA MET A 1 -26.05 12.64 41.98
C MET A 1 -24.92 12.75 40.96
N SER A 2 -24.46 11.62 40.40
CA SER A 2 -23.38 11.63 39.41
C SER A 2 -23.93 11.92 38.02
N GLU A 3 -23.45 13.00 37.42
CA GLU A 3 -23.56 13.27 35.99
C GLU A 3 -22.78 12.20 35.21
N PHE A 4 -23.50 11.35 34.49
CA PHE A 4 -22.91 10.53 33.44
C PHE A 4 -22.73 11.41 32.19
N SER A 5 -21.53 11.96 32.03
CA SER A 5 -21.08 12.43 30.72
C SER A 5 -20.98 11.21 29.81
N MET A 6 -21.98 11.01 28.96
CA MET A 6 -21.94 10.01 27.89
C MET A 6 -20.92 10.46 26.84
N VAL A 7 -19.66 10.12 27.08
CA VAL A 7 -18.63 10.11 26.03
C VAL A 7 -19.10 9.06 25.03
N HIS A 8 -19.59 9.51 23.87
CA HIS A 8 -19.90 8.62 22.77
C HIS A 8 -18.57 8.11 22.23
N GLU A 9 -18.08 7.00 22.77
CA GLU A 9 -16.80 6.42 22.36
C GLU A 9 -16.95 5.94 20.91
N LYS A 10 -16.38 6.72 19.99
CA LYS A 10 -16.40 6.41 18.55
C LYS A 10 -15.26 5.45 18.27
N TYR A 11 -15.58 4.17 18.14
CA TYR A 11 -14.66 3.17 17.64
C TYR A 11 -14.57 3.27 16.12
N VAL A 12 -13.35 3.47 15.61
CA VAL A 12 -13.06 3.51 14.16
C VAL A 12 -12.20 2.30 13.85
N VAL A 13 -12.75 1.41 13.04
CA VAL A 13 -12.10 0.18 12.60
C VAL A 13 -12.18 0.10 11.08
N THR A 14 -11.15 -0.45 10.45
CA THR A 14 -11.16 -0.73 9.02
C THR A 14 -11.80 -2.09 8.75
N GLY A 15 -12.36 -2.22 7.56
CA GLY A 15 -12.95 -3.46 7.12
C GLY A 15 -13.01 -3.52 5.62
N THR A 16 -13.19 -4.74 5.12
CA THR A 16 -13.32 -5.01 3.70
C THR A 16 -14.78 -5.28 3.37
N LEU A 17 -15.30 -4.60 2.33
CA LEU A 17 -16.61 -4.92 1.78
C LEU A 17 -16.51 -6.23 0.97
N GLN A 18 -17.17 -7.28 1.46
CA GLN A 18 -17.33 -8.54 0.76
C GLN A 18 -18.61 -8.49 -0.08
N GLY A 19 -18.44 -8.47 -1.40
CA GLY A 19 -19.54 -8.22 -2.33
C GLY A 19 -20.08 -6.80 -2.16
N ASP A 20 -21.41 -6.64 -2.23
CA ASP A 20 -22.05 -5.32 -2.25
C ASP A 20 -22.72 -4.94 -0.93
N ARG A 21 -22.75 -5.84 0.08
CA ARG A 21 -23.64 -5.69 1.24
C ARG A 21 -23.05 -6.03 2.60
N THR A 22 -21.90 -6.70 2.64
CA THR A 22 -21.34 -7.21 3.90
C THR A 22 -19.99 -6.56 4.16
N VAL A 23 -19.82 -5.88 5.29
CA VAL A 23 -18.51 -5.39 5.74
C VAL A 23 -17.95 -6.42 6.73
N ILE A 24 -16.77 -6.95 6.42
CA ILE A 24 -15.97 -7.74 7.36
C ILE A 24 -14.99 -6.78 8.02
N LEU A 25 -15.05 -6.70 9.35
CA LEU A 25 -14.10 -5.88 10.12
C LEU A 25 -12.75 -6.59 10.20
N ASP A 26 -11.67 -5.83 10.11
CA ASP A 26 -10.31 -6.36 10.21
C ASP A 26 -9.99 -6.78 11.66
N GLU A 27 -10.69 -6.20 12.64
CA GLU A 27 -10.57 -6.48 14.07
C GLU A 27 -11.92 -6.42 14.80
N SER A 28 -11.98 -7.08 15.96
CA SER A 28 -13.16 -7.11 16.83
C SER A 28 -13.33 -5.78 17.58
N ILE A 29 -14.56 -5.27 17.62
CA ILE A 29 -14.90 -4.09 18.43
C ILE A 29 -15.21 -4.56 19.86
N PRO A 30 -14.57 -4.01 20.91
CA PRO A 30 -14.74 -4.45 22.30
C PRO A 30 -16.04 -3.92 22.92
N LEU A 31 -17.20 -4.25 22.34
CA LEU A 31 -18.51 -3.83 22.84
C LEU A 31 -19.24 -4.99 23.53
N ALA A 32 -19.88 -4.70 24.66
CA ALA A 32 -20.86 -5.62 25.26
C ALA A 32 -22.09 -5.77 24.34
N PRO A 33 -22.90 -6.84 24.46
CA PRO A 33 -24.10 -7.01 23.66
C PRO A 33 -25.07 -5.82 23.80
N MET A 34 -25.21 -5.02 22.73
CA MET A 34 -26.08 -3.85 22.71
C MET A 34 -26.50 -3.48 21.28
N ARG A 35 -27.50 -2.61 21.14
CA ARG A 35 -27.87 -2.02 19.84
C ARG A 35 -26.85 -0.95 19.46
N VAL A 36 -26.30 -1.02 18.25
CA VAL A 36 -25.30 -0.08 17.73
C VAL A 36 -25.82 0.65 16.50
N ARG A 37 -25.30 1.86 16.27
CA ARG A 37 -25.47 2.62 15.02
C ARG A 37 -24.13 2.60 14.28
N LEU A 38 -24.13 2.11 13.05
CA LEU A 38 -22.93 2.04 12.20
C LEU A 38 -22.93 3.18 11.18
N THR A 39 -21.77 3.80 10.97
CA THR A 39 -21.52 4.74 9.87
C THR A 39 -20.39 4.17 9.04
N VAL A 40 -20.62 3.95 7.75
CA VAL A 40 -19.64 3.38 6.83
C VAL A 40 -19.17 4.48 5.88
N GLU A 41 -17.86 4.73 5.87
CA GLU A 41 -17.23 5.66 4.96
C GLU A 41 -16.38 4.88 3.95
N ALA A 42 -16.65 5.09 2.66
CA ALA A 42 -15.84 4.49 1.61
C ALA A 42 -14.45 5.13 1.64
N LEU A 43 -13.44 4.36 2.03
CA LEU A 43 -12.06 4.81 1.94
C LEU A 43 -11.67 4.91 0.47
N ARG A 44 -10.91 5.96 0.11
CA ARG A 44 -10.32 6.05 -1.23
C ARG A 44 -9.53 4.77 -1.48
N ALA A 45 -9.92 4.03 -2.50
CA ALA A 45 -9.14 2.90 -2.96
C ALA A 45 -7.70 3.39 -3.17
N VAL A 46 -6.77 2.89 -2.37
CA VAL A 46 -5.36 3.04 -2.67
C VAL A 46 -5.21 2.39 -4.04
N LYS A 47 -4.87 3.18 -5.06
CA LYS A 47 -4.66 2.65 -6.41
C LYS A 47 -3.80 1.41 -6.25
N LYS A 48 -4.27 0.26 -6.74
CA LYS A 48 -3.48 -0.97 -6.73
C LYS A 48 -2.09 -0.58 -7.23
N ARG A 49 -1.08 -0.79 -6.38
CA ARG A 49 0.30 -0.62 -6.83
C ARG A 49 0.46 -1.54 -8.02
N LYS A 50 1.07 -1.02 -9.09
CA LYS A 50 1.47 -1.84 -10.24
C LYS A 50 2.22 -3.05 -9.70
N SER A 51 2.03 -4.22 -10.32
CA SER A 51 2.96 -5.32 -10.07
C SER A 51 4.38 -4.86 -10.41
N LEU A 52 5.40 -5.55 -9.87
CA LEU A 52 6.78 -5.22 -10.20
C LEU A 52 6.99 -5.22 -11.72
N ASP A 53 6.45 -6.21 -12.42
CA ASP A 53 6.54 -6.33 -13.87
C ASP A 53 5.84 -5.19 -14.62
N GLU A 54 4.63 -4.82 -14.21
CA GLU A 54 3.89 -3.70 -14.79
C GLU A 54 4.62 -2.37 -14.58
N PHE A 55 5.27 -2.21 -13.43
CA PHE A 55 6.08 -1.05 -13.13
C PHE A 55 7.35 -1.01 -13.99
N MET A 56 8.07 -2.13 -14.11
CA MET A 56 9.29 -2.23 -14.92
C MET A 56 9.00 -2.02 -16.41
N ALA A 57 7.90 -2.58 -16.92
CA ALA A 57 7.47 -2.33 -18.31
C ALA A 57 7.16 -0.84 -18.56
N TRP A 58 6.44 -0.20 -17.63
CA TRP A 58 6.16 1.23 -17.70
C TRP A 58 7.44 2.07 -17.66
N LEU A 59 8.40 1.71 -16.80
CA LEU A 59 9.67 2.43 -16.67
C LEU A 59 10.52 2.31 -17.94
N ARG A 60 10.64 1.11 -18.51
CA ARG A 60 11.37 0.89 -19.78
C ARG A 60 10.79 1.72 -20.92
N ALA A 61 9.47 1.64 -21.12
CA ALA A 61 8.80 2.43 -22.15
C ALA A 61 9.01 3.95 -21.97
N ARG A 62 9.01 4.42 -20.72
CA ARG A 62 9.27 5.84 -20.40
C ARG A 62 10.72 6.24 -20.67
N GLN A 63 11.68 5.36 -20.40
CA GLN A 63 13.09 5.61 -20.66
C GLN A 63 13.37 5.64 -22.17
N GLU A 64 12.82 4.68 -22.92
CA GLU A 64 12.93 4.63 -24.38
C GLU A 64 12.33 5.88 -25.04
N ALA A 65 11.14 6.32 -24.60
CA ALA A 65 10.51 7.54 -25.09
C ALA A 65 11.33 8.82 -24.82
N ARG A 66 12.26 8.78 -23.86
CA ARG A 66 13.19 9.88 -23.56
C ARG A 66 14.52 9.74 -24.30
N GLY A 67 14.68 8.70 -25.13
CA GLY A 67 15.92 8.40 -25.83
C GLY A 67 17.01 7.83 -24.93
N HIS A 68 16.65 7.27 -23.76
CA HIS A 68 17.63 6.61 -22.91
C HIS A 68 18.12 5.32 -23.58
N VAL A 69 19.44 5.22 -23.75
CA VAL A 69 20.11 4.01 -24.20
C VAL A 69 20.65 3.28 -22.97
N PRO A 70 20.17 2.07 -22.67
CA PRO A 70 20.72 1.26 -21.58
C PRO A 70 22.18 0.89 -21.87
N MET A 71 22.96 0.68 -20.80
CA MET A 71 24.28 0.07 -20.93
C MET A 71 24.14 -1.34 -21.50
N SER A 72 25.11 -1.74 -22.31
CA SER A 72 25.27 -3.11 -22.77
C SER A 72 25.70 -4.03 -21.63
N ASP A 73 25.51 -5.33 -21.81
CA ASP A 73 25.91 -6.34 -20.83
C ASP A 73 27.41 -6.24 -20.50
N ALA A 74 28.26 -6.01 -21.51
CA ALA A 74 29.71 -5.84 -21.31
C ALA A 74 30.06 -4.58 -20.51
N GLU A 75 29.34 -3.48 -20.70
CA GLU A 75 29.53 -2.24 -19.92
C GLU A 75 29.06 -2.42 -18.48
N ILE A 76 27.95 -3.16 -18.27
CA ILE A 76 27.47 -3.52 -16.94
C ILE A 76 28.50 -4.39 -16.22
N ASP A 77 29.03 -5.42 -16.88
CA ASP A 77 30.02 -6.32 -16.30
C ASP A 77 31.31 -5.57 -15.93
N ALA A 78 31.79 -4.70 -16.82
CA ALA A 78 32.95 -3.86 -16.55
C ALA A 78 32.72 -2.90 -15.37
N TYR A 79 31.53 -2.28 -15.29
CA TYR A 79 31.15 -1.42 -14.17
C TYR A 79 31.12 -2.20 -12.85
N ILE A 80 30.49 -3.38 -12.83
CA ILE A 80 30.39 -4.22 -11.64
C ILE A 80 31.77 -4.67 -11.17
N GLN A 81 32.66 -5.05 -12.10
CA GLN A 81 34.01 -5.48 -11.77
C GLN A 81 34.84 -4.32 -11.19
N ALA A 82 34.78 -3.14 -11.80
CA ALA A 82 35.47 -1.96 -11.29
C ALA A 82 35.00 -1.55 -9.89
N GLU A 83 33.68 -1.66 -9.62
CA GLU A 83 33.13 -1.42 -8.29
C GLU A 83 33.70 -2.42 -7.26
N ARG A 84 33.75 -3.71 -7.59
CA ARG A 84 34.31 -4.74 -6.70
C ARG A 84 35.78 -4.52 -6.41
N ASP A 85 36.58 -4.25 -7.43
CA ASP A 85 38.02 -4.01 -7.29
C ASP A 85 38.30 -2.81 -6.36
N SER A 86 37.43 -1.78 -6.38
CA SER A 86 37.56 -0.61 -5.51
C SER A 86 37.26 -0.87 -4.02
N TRP A 87 36.63 -1.99 -3.68
CA TRP A 87 36.36 -2.37 -2.29
C TRP A 87 37.49 -3.22 -1.68
N ASP A 88 38.35 -3.77 -2.53
CA ASP A 88 39.51 -4.59 -2.15
C ASP A 88 40.80 -3.75 -2.01
N GLU A 89 40.77 -2.45 -2.35
CA GLU A 89 41.82 -1.44 -2.08
C GLU A 89 41.58 -0.68 -0.76
#